data_AF-A0A2G9R8V8-F1
#
_entry.id   AF-A0A2G9R8V8-F1
#
_cell.length_a   1.000
_cell.length_b   1.000
_cell.length_c   1.000
_cell.angle_alpha   90.00
_cell.angle_beta   90.00
_cell.angle_gamma   90.00
#
_symmetry.space_group_name_H-M   'P 1'
#
loop_
_entity.id
_entity.type
_entity.pdbx_description
1 polymer ?
#
loop_
_entity_poly.entity_id
_entity_poly.type
_entity_poly.pdbx_seq_one_letter_code
_entity_poly.pdbx_strand_id
1 'polypeptide(L)'
;MYQSTHIPIPKFPPVDESVTFIGRLCREILRITDPKVTCYIDQMNTWYDMRTHQEVTNSCLFSEIQYSLGTFGLNGLDRLLCFMIVKELQNFLRLYQRMILRDKTVQETLRALQKVVSPLKGIIANSSKIYSSAIAKTPKVWTPYLDSILKDPSLPCPKEDNTLLYEITAYLEAAGTHNPLNKIYVTTKQLSFFPITNFLFLVTQLPKLQYTKNLGMACRKPADAIDWPPLVLGLLTLLKQFHSRYTEQFLALIGQFIRSSMEQSTSQKIPEMPADVVGALMFLEDYVHYTKLPRRVSRCSVCI
;
A
#
# COMPACT_ATOMS: atom_id res chain seq x y z
N MET A 1 -26.26 -32.25 -0.87
CA MET A 1 -26.39 -31.21 -1.92
C MET A 1 -27.78 -31.32 -2.53
N TYR A 2 -28.65 -30.34 -2.29
CA TYR A 2 -30.06 -30.35 -2.75
C TYR A 2 -30.22 -29.42 -3.96
N GLN A 3 -29.63 -29.74 -5.11
CA GLN A 3 -29.87 -28.99 -6.34
C GLN A 3 -30.86 -29.76 -7.21
N SER A 4 -32.03 -29.15 -7.46
CA SER A 4 -33.00 -29.68 -8.41
C SER A 4 -32.43 -29.60 -9.82
N THR A 5 -32.43 -30.73 -10.54
CA THR A 5 -32.00 -30.83 -11.95
C THR A 5 -32.88 -30.00 -12.90
N HIS A 6 -34.03 -29.53 -12.44
CA HIS A 6 -35.01 -28.78 -13.22
C HIS A 6 -34.88 -27.25 -13.13
N ILE A 7 -34.14 -26.73 -12.15
CA ILE A 7 -33.97 -25.28 -11.99
C ILE A 7 -32.56 -24.90 -12.46
N PRO A 8 -32.41 -24.37 -13.69
CA PRO A 8 -31.10 -23.95 -14.18
C PRO A 8 -30.56 -22.83 -13.27
N ILE A 9 -29.25 -22.85 -13.02
CA ILE A 9 -28.56 -21.78 -12.30
C ILE A 9 -28.91 -20.45 -13.01
N PRO A 10 -29.47 -19.46 -12.29
CA PRO A 10 -29.82 -18.18 -12.88
C PRO A 10 -28.60 -17.58 -13.60
N LYS A 11 -28.71 -17.41 -14.92
CA LYS A 11 -27.70 -16.73 -15.73
C LYS A 11 -28.00 -15.24 -15.69
N PHE A 12 -27.37 -14.53 -14.78
CA PHE A 12 -27.43 -13.08 -14.74
C PHE A 12 -26.65 -12.50 -15.93
N PRO A 13 -27.14 -11.40 -16.55
CA PRO A 13 -26.40 -10.72 -17.59
C PRO A 13 -24.98 -10.36 -17.07
N PRO A 14 -23.96 -10.43 -17.93
CA PRO A 14 -22.61 -10.03 -17.54
C PRO A 14 -22.61 -8.53 -17.24
N VAL A 15 -22.35 -8.18 -15.97
CA VAL A 15 -22.11 -6.79 -15.53
C VAL A 15 -20.64 -6.43 -15.75
N ASP A 16 -19.78 -7.45 -15.74
CA ASP A 16 -18.35 -7.39 -15.99
C ASP A 16 -17.86 -8.77 -16.50
N GLU A 17 -16.54 -8.97 -16.57
CA GLU A 17 -15.91 -10.22 -17.03
C GLU A 17 -15.98 -11.38 -16.02
N SER A 18 -16.63 -11.20 -14.86
CA SER A 18 -16.75 -12.23 -13.82
C SER A 18 -17.75 -13.29 -14.20
N VAL A 19 -17.27 -14.53 -14.25
CA VAL A 19 -18.10 -15.70 -14.55
C VAL A 19 -18.84 -16.19 -13.30
N THR A 20 -18.24 -16.05 -12.12
CA THR A 20 -18.76 -16.59 -10.85
C THR A 20 -19.41 -15.52 -9.96
N PHE A 21 -20.29 -15.95 -9.05
CA PHE A 21 -20.87 -15.06 -8.04
C PHE A 21 -19.79 -14.43 -7.13
N ILE A 22 -18.83 -15.22 -6.67
CA ILE A 22 -17.69 -14.73 -5.86
C ILE A 22 -16.88 -13.68 -6.64
N GLY A 23 -16.71 -13.86 -7.95
CA GLY A 23 -16.05 -12.87 -8.80
C GLY A 23 -16.80 -11.53 -8.86
N ARG A 24 -18.12 -11.57 -9.06
CA ARG A 24 -18.97 -10.37 -9.07
C ARG A 24 -18.98 -9.68 -7.71
N LEU A 25 -19.11 -10.45 -6.63
CA LEU A 25 -19.06 -9.90 -5.27
C LEU A 25 -17.72 -9.24 -4.99
N CYS A 26 -16.61 -9.89 -5.34
CA CYS A 26 -15.27 -9.32 -5.18
C CYS A 26 -15.12 -7.99 -5.93
N ARG A 27 -15.55 -7.93 -7.20
CA ARG A 27 -15.49 -6.70 -7.99
C ARG A 27 -16.39 -5.62 -7.44
N GLU A 28 -17.56 -5.98 -6.93
CA GLU A 28 -18.46 -5.00 -6.32
C GLU A 28 -17.88 -4.43 -5.04
N ILE A 29 -17.26 -5.26 -4.18
CA ILE A 29 -16.52 -4.80 -3.00
C ILE A 29 -15.43 -3.81 -3.42
N LEU A 30 -14.59 -4.19 -4.40
CA LEU A 30 -13.51 -3.33 -4.88
C LEU A 30 -14.02 -2.01 -5.47
N ARG A 31 -15.14 -2.05 -6.21
CA ARG A 31 -15.79 -0.87 -6.79
C ARG A 31 -16.29 0.11 -5.73
N ILE A 32 -16.93 -0.39 -4.66
CA ILE A 32 -17.45 0.48 -3.58
C ILE A 32 -16.35 0.95 -2.62
N THR A 33 -15.16 0.32 -2.66
CA THR A 33 -13.99 0.73 -1.88
C THR A 33 -12.87 1.32 -2.73
N ASP A 34 -13.17 1.81 -3.95
CA ASP A 34 -12.15 2.36 -4.85
C ASP A 34 -11.54 3.63 -4.22
N PRO A 35 -10.21 3.67 -3.96
CA PRO A 35 -9.55 4.81 -3.32
C PRO A 35 -9.54 6.08 -4.16
N LYS A 36 -10.00 6.04 -5.43
CA LYS A 36 -10.14 7.22 -6.30
C LYS A 36 -11.45 7.97 -6.08
N VAL A 37 -12.46 7.32 -5.52
CA VAL A 37 -13.80 7.90 -5.29
C VAL A 37 -14.24 7.80 -3.84
N THR A 38 -13.65 6.89 -3.07
CA THR A 38 -13.91 6.70 -1.65
C THR A 38 -12.66 6.90 -0.81
N CYS A 39 -12.84 7.19 0.47
CA CYS A 39 -11.78 7.19 1.47
C CYS A 39 -12.18 6.36 2.69
N TYR A 40 -11.23 5.62 3.26
CA TYR A 40 -11.43 4.83 4.46
C TYR A 40 -10.99 5.60 5.72
N ILE A 41 -11.87 5.70 6.72
CA ILE A 41 -11.59 6.33 8.00
C ILE A 41 -11.44 5.26 9.08
N ASP A 42 -10.19 5.01 9.49
CA ASP A 42 -9.85 3.91 10.39
C ASP A 42 -10.53 4.03 11.78
N GLN A 43 -10.65 5.25 12.30
CA GLN A 43 -11.34 5.51 13.58
C GLN A 43 -12.82 5.12 13.55
N MET A 44 -13.45 5.13 12.37
CA MET A 44 -14.87 4.82 12.17
C MET A 44 -15.09 3.42 11.58
N ASN A 45 -14.04 2.80 11.04
CA ASN A 45 -14.10 1.52 10.31
C ASN A 45 -15.14 1.54 9.17
N THR A 46 -15.14 2.65 8.42
CA THR A 46 -16.16 3.00 7.43
C THR A 46 -15.54 3.71 6.23
N TRP A 47 -16.06 3.41 5.04
CA TRP A 47 -15.75 4.07 3.78
C TRP A 47 -16.75 5.18 3.50
N TYR A 48 -16.24 6.33 3.06
CA TYR A 48 -17.03 7.50 2.70
C TYR A 48 -16.75 7.90 1.25
N ASP A 49 -17.77 8.40 0.56
CA ASP A 49 -17.63 8.98 -0.77
C ASP A 49 -16.93 10.34 -0.64
N MET A 50 -15.86 10.55 -1.41
CA MET A 50 -15.04 11.77 -1.30
C MET A 50 -15.75 13.03 -1.79
N ARG A 51 -16.81 12.90 -2.61
CA ARG A 51 -17.54 14.03 -3.19
C ARG A 51 -18.78 14.38 -2.37
N THR A 52 -19.54 13.37 -1.96
CA THR A 52 -20.80 13.57 -1.23
C THR A 52 -20.61 13.52 0.29
N HIS A 53 -19.47 13.03 0.76
CA HIS A 53 -19.18 12.76 2.19
C HIS A 53 -20.19 11.80 2.83
N GLN A 54 -20.92 11.03 2.02
CA GLN A 54 -21.87 10.04 2.51
C GLN A 54 -21.16 8.72 2.78
N GLU A 55 -21.66 8.01 3.78
CA GLU A 55 -21.24 6.65 4.07
C GLU A 55 -21.55 5.72 2.88
N VAL A 56 -20.55 4.99 2.43
CA VAL A 56 -20.65 4.03 1.32
C VAL A 56 -20.79 2.61 1.86
N THR A 57 -19.92 2.23 2.80
CA THR A 57 -19.97 0.92 3.43
C THR A 57 -19.21 0.91 4.76
N ASN A 58 -19.50 -0.06 5.62
CA ASN A 58 -18.92 -0.21 6.95
C ASN A 58 -18.73 -1.70 7.31
N SER A 59 -18.22 -1.94 8.52
CA SER A 59 -18.00 -3.29 9.05
C SER A 59 -19.26 -4.20 9.11
N CYS A 60 -20.48 -3.66 9.12
CA CYS A 60 -21.70 -4.45 9.08
C CYS A 60 -21.85 -5.19 7.75
N LEU A 61 -21.52 -4.55 6.61
CA LEU A 61 -21.55 -5.23 5.31
C LEU A 61 -20.64 -6.46 5.30
N PHE A 62 -19.43 -6.33 5.82
CA PHE A 62 -18.47 -7.44 5.86
C PHE A 62 -18.91 -8.54 6.82
N SER A 63 -19.62 -8.18 7.90
CA SER A 63 -20.24 -9.16 8.82
C SER A 63 -21.37 -9.94 8.14
N GLU A 64 -22.22 -9.27 7.35
CA GLU A 64 -23.26 -9.92 6.55
C GLU A 64 -22.70 -10.81 5.45
N ILE A 65 -21.60 -10.39 4.79
CA ILE A 65 -20.88 -11.21 3.82
C ILE A 65 -20.32 -12.46 4.52
N GLN A 66 -19.70 -12.30 5.69
CA GLN A 66 -19.19 -13.43 6.47
C GLN A 66 -20.29 -14.41 6.85
N TYR A 67 -21.44 -13.90 7.32
CA TYR A 67 -22.59 -14.73 7.68
C TYR A 67 -23.18 -15.46 6.46
N SER A 68 -23.31 -14.76 5.33
CA SER A 68 -23.96 -15.29 4.12
C SER A 68 -23.11 -16.28 3.34
N LEU A 69 -21.80 -16.04 3.23
CA LEU A 69 -20.88 -16.89 2.47
C LEU A 69 -20.35 -18.08 3.28
N GLY A 70 -20.32 -17.93 4.61
CA GLY A 70 -19.62 -18.84 5.50
C GLY A 70 -18.12 -18.91 5.20
N THR A 71 -17.43 -19.81 5.92
CA THR A 71 -15.97 -19.96 5.83
C THR A 71 -15.49 -20.36 4.43
N PHE A 72 -16.21 -21.25 3.74
CA PHE A 72 -15.84 -21.71 2.40
C PHE A 72 -15.95 -20.60 1.34
N GLY A 73 -17.01 -19.81 1.38
CA GLY A 73 -17.18 -18.70 0.43
C GLY A 73 -16.16 -17.58 0.70
N LEU A 74 -15.87 -17.28 1.97
CA LEU A 74 -14.80 -16.34 2.34
C LEU A 74 -13.42 -16.83 1.90
N ASN A 75 -13.10 -18.11 2.04
CA ASN A 75 -11.85 -18.68 1.52
C ASN A 75 -11.75 -18.53 0.00
N GLY A 76 -12.87 -18.69 -0.73
CA GLY A 76 -12.92 -18.45 -2.17
C GLY A 76 -12.65 -16.97 -2.52
N LEU A 77 -13.24 -16.06 -1.76
CA LEU A 77 -13.03 -14.61 -1.90
C LEU A 77 -11.58 -14.20 -1.60
N ASP A 78 -11.00 -14.70 -0.49
CA ASP A 78 -9.60 -14.44 -0.12
C ASP A 78 -8.62 -14.96 -1.17
N ARG A 79 -8.82 -16.19 -1.67
CA ARG A 79 -8.00 -16.74 -2.76
C ARG A 79 -8.06 -15.89 -4.02
N LEU A 80 -9.26 -15.44 -4.40
CA LEU A 80 -9.44 -14.56 -5.55
C LEU A 80 -8.67 -13.24 -5.37
N LEU A 81 -8.80 -12.60 -4.21
CA LEU A 81 -8.04 -11.39 -3.87
C LEU A 81 -6.53 -11.64 -3.87
N CYS A 82 -6.06 -12.79 -3.37
CA CYS A 82 -4.66 -13.18 -3.43
C CYS A 82 -4.15 -13.25 -4.87
N PHE A 83 -4.89 -13.87 -5.79
CA PHE A 83 -4.51 -13.93 -7.21
C PHE A 83 -4.49 -12.55 -7.87
N MET A 84 -5.44 -11.69 -7.50
CA MET A 84 -5.50 -10.30 -7.94
C MET A 84 -4.26 -9.51 -7.45
N ILE A 85 -3.88 -9.66 -6.18
CA ILE A 85 -2.66 -9.06 -5.61
C ILE A 85 -1.41 -9.57 -6.34
N VAL A 86 -1.28 -10.88 -6.58
CA VAL A 86 -0.15 -11.46 -7.33
C VAL A 86 -0.02 -10.80 -8.70
N LYS A 87 -1.13 -10.63 -9.41
CA LYS A 87 -1.14 -10.00 -10.73
C LYS A 87 -0.72 -8.52 -10.68
N GLU A 88 -1.23 -7.74 -9.73
CA GLU A 88 -0.85 -6.34 -9.61
C GLU A 88 0.59 -6.17 -9.12
N LEU A 89 1.10 -7.05 -8.27
CA LEU A 89 2.52 -7.10 -7.93
C LEU A 89 3.39 -7.37 -9.17
N GLN A 90 2.98 -8.31 -10.03
CA GLN A 90 3.68 -8.55 -11.29
C GLN A 90 3.62 -7.34 -12.25
N ASN A 91 2.48 -6.64 -12.32
CA ASN A 91 2.34 -5.39 -13.08
C ASN A 91 3.28 -4.32 -12.54
N PHE A 92 3.31 -4.16 -11.23
CA PHE A 92 4.19 -3.23 -10.54
C PHE A 92 5.66 -3.54 -10.83
N LEU A 93 6.09 -4.81 -10.80
CA LEU A 93 7.46 -5.20 -11.13
C LEU A 93 7.83 -4.85 -12.58
N ARG A 94 6.91 -5.06 -13.53
CA ARG A 94 7.11 -4.66 -14.94
C ARG A 94 7.20 -3.13 -15.07
N LEU A 95 6.36 -2.40 -14.34
CA LEU A 95 6.38 -0.94 -14.30
C LEU A 95 7.69 -0.43 -13.70
N TYR A 96 8.15 -1.00 -12.60
CA TYR A 96 9.42 -0.69 -11.94
C TYR A 96 10.59 -0.90 -12.89
N GLN A 97 10.63 -2.05 -13.59
CA GLN A 97 11.66 -2.32 -14.59
C GLN A 97 11.66 -1.28 -15.71
N ARG A 98 10.49 -0.92 -16.23
CA ARG A 98 10.35 0.04 -17.34
C ARG A 98 10.73 1.46 -16.93
N MET A 99 10.24 1.92 -15.78
CA MET A 99 10.33 3.33 -15.37
C MET A 99 11.64 3.66 -14.64
N ILE A 100 12.23 2.68 -13.93
CA ILE A 100 13.39 2.92 -13.08
C ILE A 100 14.61 2.19 -13.62
N LEU A 101 14.51 0.89 -13.90
CA LEU A 101 15.68 0.10 -14.31
C LEU A 101 16.09 0.26 -15.78
N ARG A 102 15.24 0.87 -16.63
CA ARG A 102 15.58 1.19 -18.02
C ARG A 102 15.89 2.66 -18.26
N ASP A 103 15.49 3.55 -17.35
CA ASP A 103 15.75 4.99 -17.45
C ASP A 103 17.08 5.34 -16.76
N LYS A 104 18.07 5.73 -17.57
CA LYS A 104 19.42 6.08 -17.08
C LYS A 104 19.39 7.34 -16.20
N THR A 105 18.57 8.33 -16.54
CA THR A 105 18.46 9.59 -15.79
C THR A 105 17.89 9.33 -14.39
N VAL A 106 16.89 8.46 -14.30
CA VAL A 106 16.33 8.04 -13.00
C VAL A 106 17.38 7.28 -12.19
N GLN A 107 18.12 6.36 -12.79
CA GLN A 107 19.18 5.61 -12.10
C GLN A 107 20.29 6.49 -11.58
N GLU A 108 20.76 7.45 -12.39
CA GLU A 108 21.79 8.41 -11.97
C GLU A 108 21.31 9.28 -10.82
N THR A 109 20.05 9.72 -10.87
CA THR A 109 19.43 10.50 -9.78
C THR A 109 19.33 9.67 -8.50
N LEU A 110 18.83 8.43 -8.57
CA LEU A 110 18.72 7.53 -7.41
C LEU A 110 20.10 7.15 -6.85
N ARG A 111 21.10 6.92 -7.72
CA ARG A 111 22.48 6.63 -7.29
C ARG A 111 23.12 7.84 -6.62
N ALA A 112 22.92 9.05 -7.15
CA ALA A 112 23.38 10.28 -6.54
C ALA A 112 22.73 10.48 -5.16
N LEU A 113 21.41 10.29 -5.07
CA LEU A 113 20.70 10.35 -3.79
C LEU A 113 21.23 9.31 -2.81
N GLN A 114 21.46 8.08 -3.25
CA GLN A 114 21.99 6.99 -2.42
C GLN A 114 23.36 7.32 -1.81
N LYS A 115 24.22 8.02 -2.56
CA LYS A 115 25.51 8.50 -2.05
C LYS A 115 25.34 9.57 -0.97
N VAL A 116 24.39 10.49 -1.14
CA VAL A 116 24.15 11.60 -0.21
C VAL A 116 23.53 11.12 1.10
N VAL A 117 22.61 10.15 1.06
CA VAL A 117 21.97 9.58 2.25
C VAL A 117 22.88 8.60 3.00
N SER A 118 24.03 8.23 2.44
CA SER A 118 25.00 7.34 3.09
C SER A 118 26.03 8.16 3.89
N PRO A 119 26.26 7.88 5.19
CA PRO A 119 25.70 6.79 5.98
C PRO A 119 24.26 7.06 6.47
N LEU A 120 23.44 6.01 6.55
CA LEU A 120 22.00 6.09 6.93
C LEU A 120 21.73 6.63 8.34
N LYS A 121 22.77 6.69 9.19
CA LYS A 121 22.69 7.23 10.56
C LYS A 121 23.09 8.71 10.65
N GLY A 122 23.62 9.29 9.58
CA GLY A 122 24.09 10.67 9.55
C GLY A 122 22.96 11.66 9.33
N ILE A 123 23.16 12.91 9.75
CA ILE A 123 22.25 14.02 9.45
C ILE A 123 22.61 14.59 8.07
N ILE A 124 21.58 14.84 7.25
CA ILE A 124 21.74 15.44 5.92
C ILE A 124 21.50 16.95 6.01
N ALA A 125 22.56 17.73 5.80
CA ALA A 125 22.45 19.18 5.65
C ALA A 125 21.67 19.54 4.38
N ASN A 126 20.76 20.52 4.47
CA ASN A 126 19.91 20.95 3.34
C ASN A 126 19.05 19.82 2.73
N SER A 127 18.62 18.86 3.56
CA SER A 127 17.79 17.71 3.17
C SER A 127 16.56 18.10 2.33
N SER A 128 15.85 19.19 2.69
CA SER A 128 14.71 19.71 1.95
C SER A 128 15.03 19.99 0.47
N LYS A 129 16.14 20.69 0.19
CA LYS A 129 16.61 20.97 -1.17
C LYS A 129 17.04 19.70 -1.93
N ILE A 130 17.72 18.78 -1.24
CA ILE A 130 18.22 17.54 -1.84
C ILE A 130 17.04 16.67 -2.31
N TYR A 131 16.06 16.43 -1.44
CA TYR A 131 14.88 15.64 -1.79
C TYR A 131 14.02 16.33 -2.85
N SER A 132 13.80 17.65 -2.73
CA SER A 132 13.06 18.41 -3.74
C SER A 132 13.73 18.33 -5.12
N SER A 133 15.06 18.40 -5.18
CA SER A 133 15.82 18.24 -6.42
C SER A 133 15.68 16.84 -7.03
N ALA A 134 15.73 15.78 -6.21
CA ALA A 134 15.55 14.42 -6.66
C ALA A 134 14.13 14.17 -7.20
N ILE A 135 13.11 14.70 -6.52
CA ILE A 135 11.71 14.62 -6.94
C ILE A 135 11.50 15.36 -8.27
N ALA A 136 12.05 16.58 -8.40
CA ALA A 136 11.94 17.39 -9.61
C ALA A 136 12.60 16.74 -10.85
N LYS A 137 13.60 15.86 -10.64
CA LYS A 137 14.26 15.10 -11.71
C LYS A 137 13.52 13.80 -12.09
N THR A 138 12.55 13.36 -11.29
CA THR A 138 11.83 12.09 -11.48
C THR A 138 10.30 12.21 -11.54
N PRO A 139 9.68 13.32 -12.01
CA PRO A 139 8.24 13.56 -11.85
C PRO A 139 7.37 12.54 -12.61
N LYS A 140 7.87 12.01 -13.73
CA LYS A 140 7.15 11.02 -14.57
C LYS A 140 7.00 9.65 -13.90
N VAL A 141 7.76 9.38 -12.84
CA VAL A 141 7.73 8.08 -12.14
C VAL A 141 6.54 8.03 -11.17
N TRP A 142 6.23 9.12 -10.49
CA TRP A 142 5.43 9.06 -9.27
C TRP A 142 3.93 8.87 -9.48
N THR A 143 3.33 9.48 -10.51
CA THR A 143 1.90 9.26 -10.79
C THR A 143 1.61 7.82 -11.19
N PRO A 144 2.31 7.21 -12.17
CA PRO A 144 2.09 5.79 -12.51
C PRO A 144 2.42 4.83 -11.36
N TYR A 145 3.36 5.20 -10.49
CA TYR A 145 3.73 4.40 -9.32
C TYR A 145 2.64 4.45 -8.24
N LEU A 146 2.09 5.64 -7.98
CA LEU A 146 0.95 5.83 -7.08
C LEU A 146 -0.27 5.07 -7.60
N ASP A 147 -0.60 5.24 -8.89
CA ASP A 147 -1.68 4.50 -9.53
C ASP A 147 -1.46 3.00 -9.34
N SER A 148 -0.25 2.47 -9.56
CA SER A 148 0.01 1.04 -9.37
C SER A 148 -0.15 0.54 -7.92
N ILE A 149 -0.02 1.41 -6.92
CA ILE A 149 -0.23 1.05 -5.50
C ILE A 149 -1.71 1.14 -5.14
N LEU A 150 -2.41 2.16 -5.63
CA LEU A 150 -3.82 2.42 -5.32
C LEU A 150 -4.78 1.72 -6.28
N LYS A 151 -4.27 1.02 -7.31
CA LYS A 151 -5.10 0.44 -8.36
C LYS A 151 -5.97 -0.69 -7.81
N ASP A 152 -7.26 -0.58 -8.08
CA ASP A 152 -8.18 -1.71 -8.05
C ASP A 152 -7.75 -2.77 -9.11
N PRO A 153 -7.51 -4.03 -8.72
CA PRO A 153 -7.18 -5.13 -9.63
C PRO A 153 -8.29 -5.42 -10.66
N SER A 154 -8.42 -4.57 -11.68
CA SER A 154 -9.59 -4.51 -12.56
C SER A 154 -9.60 -5.51 -13.74
N LEU A 155 -8.80 -6.58 -13.74
CA LEU A 155 -8.67 -7.47 -14.92
C LEU A 155 -8.50 -8.96 -14.53
N PRO A 156 -8.87 -9.92 -15.40
CA PRO A 156 -9.15 -11.31 -15.02
C PRO A 156 -7.88 -12.07 -14.61
N CYS A 157 -8.05 -13.02 -13.69
CA CYS A 157 -6.98 -13.84 -13.12
C CYS A 157 -6.10 -14.48 -14.22
N PRO A 158 -4.78 -14.58 -14.02
CA PRO A 158 -3.96 -15.46 -14.86
C PRO A 158 -4.53 -16.88 -14.81
N LYS A 159 -4.50 -17.59 -15.95
CA LYS A 159 -4.89 -19.00 -15.99
C LYS A 159 -3.98 -19.81 -15.06
N GLU A 160 -4.60 -20.74 -14.34
CA GLU A 160 -4.01 -21.58 -13.30
C GLU A 160 -2.80 -22.36 -13.84
N ASP A 161 -1.61 -22.02 -13.35
CA ASP A 161 -0.44 -22.90 -13.33
C ASP A 161 0.37 -22.49 -12.09
N ASN A 162 0.01 -23.02 -10.91
CA ASN A 162 0.87 -23.17 -9.72
C ASN A 162 0.09 -23.79 -8.56
N THR A 163 0.01 -25.12 -8.54
CA THR A 163 -0.93 -25.88 -7.68
C THR A 163 -0.34 -26.40 -6.36
N LEU A 164 0.93 -26.13 -5.99
CA LEU A 164 1.60 -26.99 -4.99
C LEU A 164 2.13 -26.32 -3.70
N LEU A 165 1.90 -25.02 -3.47
CA LEU A 165 2.29 -24.38 -2.20
C LEU A 165 1.13 -23.80 -1.37
N TYR A 166 -0.12 -23.92 -1.84
CA TYR A 166 -1.29 -23.26 -1.23
C TYR A 166 -2.06 -24.15 -0.24
N GLU A 167 -1.96 -25.49 -0.35
CA GLU A 167 -2.86 -26.39 0.38
C GLU A 167 -2.59 -26.44 1.89
N ILE A 168 -1.35 -26.19 2.34
CA ILE A 168 -1.03 -26.19 3.78
C ILE A 168 -1.36 -24.83 4.43
N THR A 169 -1.19 -23.72 3.70
CA THR A 169 -1.60 -22.38 4.16
C THR A 169 -3.13 -22.26 4.21
N ALA A 170 -3.84 -22.92 3.28
CA ALA A 170 -5.30 -22.90 3.20
C ALA A 170 -6.02 -23.42 4.47
N TYR A 171 -5.41 -24.37 5.21
CA TYR A 171 -6.00 -24.88 6.45
C TYR A 171 -5.78 -23.94 7.65
N LEU A 172 -4.70 -23.15 7.65
CA LEU A 172 -4.44 -22.11 8.67
C LEU A 172 -5.19 -20.81 8.37
N GLU A 173 -5.37 -20.47 7.08
CA GLU A 173 -6.18 -19.35 6.60
C GLU A 173 -7.67 -19.58 6.89
N ALA A 174 -8.16 -20.82 6.79
CA ALA A 174 -9.53 -21.18 7.13
C ALA A 174 -9.91 -20.96 8.60
N ALA A 175 -8.93 -20.75 9.50
CA ALA A 175 -9.16 -20.42 10.91
C ALA A 175 -9.24 -18.90 11.18
N GLY A 176 -9.03 -18.05 10.17
CA GLY A 176 -9.15 -16.59 10.29
C GLY A 176 -8.03 -15.90 11.08
N THR A 177 -6.98 -16.63 11.48
CA THR A 177 -5.88 -16.11 12.31
C THR A 177 -4.61 -15.78 11.50
N HIS A 178 -4.75 -15.35 10.24
CA HIS A 178 -3.62 -15.00 9.39
C HIS A 178 -3.68 -13.53 8.97
N ASN A 179 -2.56 -12.80 9.11
CA ASN A 179 -2.47 -11.41 8.64
C ASN A 179 -2.06 -11.43 7.15
N PRO A 180 -2.92 -10.99 6.20
CA PRO A 180 -2.61 -11.00 4.77
C PRO A 180 -1.38 -10.16 4.43
N LEU A 181 -1.02 -9.16 5.26
CA LEU A 181 0.18 -8.35 5.11
C LEU A 181 1.48 -9.09 5.43
N ASN A 182 1.38 -10.27 6.05
CA ASN A 182 2.53 -11.13 6.30
C ASN A 182 2.75 -12.17 5.18
N LYS A 183 1.81 -12.30 4.25
CA LYS A 183 1.88 -13.25 3.13
C LYS A 183 2.91 -12.78 2.08
N ILE A 184 3.74 -13.71 1.62
CA ILE A 184 4.57 -13.52 0.44
C ILE A 184 3.77 -14.03 -0.76
N TYR A 185 3.34 -13.11 -1.62
CA TYR A 185 2.55 -13.39 -2.81
C TYR A 185 3.42 -13.75 -4.00
N VAL A 186 4.61 -13.13 -4.11
CA VAL A 186 5.54 -13.36 -5.22
C VAL A 186 6.97 -13.48 -4.70
N THR A 187 7.72 -14.45 -5.22
CA THR A 187 9.18 -14.49 -5.04
C THR A 187 9.83 -13.58 -6.06
N THR A 188 10.62 -12.61 -5.60
CA THR A 188 11.23 -11.60 -6.46
C THR A 188 12.76 -11.72 -6.45
N LYS A 189 13.39 -11.42 -7.60
CA LYS A 189 14.84 -11.20 -7.64
C LYS A 189 15.18 -9.88 -6.96
N GLN A 190 16.42 -9.74 -6.49
CA GLN A 190 16.91 -8.47 -5.96
C GLN A 190 16.69 -7.34 -6.97
N LEU A 191 16.00 -6.27 -6.55
CA LEU A 191 15.82 -5.06 -7.33
C LEU A 191 16.78 -3.99 -6.83
N SER A 192 17.60 -3.46 -7.73
CA SER A 192 18.45 -2.31 -7.45
C SER A 192 17.61 -1.07 -7.15
N PHE A 193 18.06 -0.24 -6.22
CA PHE A 193 17.41 1.02 -5.80
C PHE A 193 16.02 0.88 -5.15
N PHE A 194 15.53 -0.32 -4.89
CA PHE A 194 14.17 -0.51 -4.36
C PHE A 194 13.86 0.24 -3.04
N PRO A 195 14.72 0.21 -1.99
CA PRO A 195 14.41 0.93 -0.74
C PRO A 195 14.37 2.44 -0.95
N ILE A 196 15.32 2.97 -1.72
CA ILE A 196 15.44 4.41 -1.94
C ILE A 196 14.35 4.94 -2.87
N THR A 197 13.88 4.15 -3.84
CA THR A 197 12.71 4.49 -4.65
C THR A 197 11.46 4.57 -3.78
N ASN A 198 11.16 3.54 -2.98
CA ASN A 198 9.96 3.54 -2.14
C ASN A 198 9.99 4.68 -1.11
N PHE A 199 11.18 4.97 -0.56
CA PHE A 199 11.38 6.12 0.31
C PHE A 199 11.10 7.45 -0.40
N LEU A 200 11.71 7.67 -1.56
CA LEU A 200 11.53 8.91 -2.33
C LEU A 200 10.08 9.07 -2.80
N PHE A 201 9.42 7.97 -3.15
CA PHE A 201 8.00 7.93 -3.45
C PHE A 201 7.15 8.38 -2.26
N LEU A 202 7.39 7.82 -1.06
CA LEU A 202 6.68 8.23 0.16
C LEU A 202 6.87 9.74 0.41
N VAL A 203 8.12 10.23 0.38
CA VAL A 203 8.45 11.65 0.56
C VAL A 203 7.74 12.55 -0.47
N THR A 204 7.47 12.04 -1.67
CA THR A 204 6.73 12.78 -2.71
C THR A 204 5.24 12.93 -2.38
N GLN A 205 4.65 11.98 -1.64
CA GLN A 205 3.24 12.05 -1.25
C GLN A 205 3.00 12.85 0.04
N LEU A 206 3.97 12.92 0.95
CA LEU A 206 3.83 13.61 2.25
C LEU A 206 3.31 15.07 2.14
N PRO A 207 3.80 15.92 1.21
CA PRO A 207 3.34 17.31 1.12
C PRO A 207 1.87 17.47 0.69
N LYS A 208 1.28 16.41 0.12
CA LYS A 208 -0.12 16.37 -0.32
C LYS A 208 -1.08 15.95 0.79
N LEU A 209 -0.53 15.52 1.93
CA LEU A 209 -1.28 15.00 3.05
C LEU A 209 -1.31 16.01 4.21
N GLN A 210 -2.34 15.91 5.03
CA GLN A 210 -2.52 16.71 6.23
C GLN A 210 -3.08 15.83 7.34
N TYR A 211 -2.46 15.94 8.50
CA TYR A 211 -2.94 15.29 9.71
C TYR A 211 -4.06 16.11 10.34
N THR A 212 -5.18 15.44 10.63
CA THR A 212 -6.31 16.00 11.39
C THR A 212 -6.64 15.05 12.53
N LYS A 213 -6.70 15.57 13.77
CA LYS A 213 -6.92 14.75 14.98
C LYS A 213 -8.11 13.80 14.89
N ASN A 214 -9.19 14.23 14.24
CA ASN A 214 -10.47 13.49 14.17
C ASN A 214 -10.55 12.52 12.98
N LEU A 215 -9.67 12.66 11.98
CA LEU A 215 -9.74 11.89 10.72
C LEU A 215 -8.45 11.10 10.45
N GLY A 216 -7.39 11.32 11.24
CA GLY A 216 -6.05 10.82 10.95
C GLY A 216 -5.40 11.57 9.80
N MET A 217 -4.63 10.85 8.99
CA MET A 217 -3.98 11.40 7.80
C MET A 217 -4.97 11.43 6.63
N ALA A 218 -5.19 12.62 6.07
CA ALA A 218 -6.10 12.83 4.94
C ALA A 218 -5.43 13.66 3.83
N CYS A 219 -6.02 13.62 2.63
CA CYS A 219 -5.62 14.49 1.53
C CYS A 219 -5.85 15.97 1.85
N ARG A 220 -4.89 16.83 1.45
CA ARG A 220 -5.07 18.30 1.48
C ARG A 220 -6.06 18.78 0.44
N LYS A 221 -6.05 18.15 -0.74
CA LYS A 221 -6.92 18.51 -1.86
C LYS A 221 -7.65 17.27 -2.36
N PRO A 222 -8.98 17.34 -2.55
CA PRO A 222 -9.74 16.22 -3.12
C PRO A 222 -9.21 15.78 -4.50
N ALA A 223 -8.64 16.71 -5.27
CA ALA A 223 -8.06 16.44 -6.58
C ALA A 223 -6.83 15.53 -6.57
N ASP A 224 -6.13 15.40 -5.43
CA ASP A 224 -4.97 14.51 -5.33
C ASP A 224 -5.39 13.03 -5.21
N ALA A 225 -6.63 12.75 -4.76
CA ALA A 225 -7.23 11.41 -4.64
C ALA A 225 -6.30 10.35 -4.01
N ILE A 226 -5.63 10.72 -2.90
CA ILE A 226 -4.76 9.82 -2.13
C ILE A 226 -5.49 9.37 -0.87
N ASP A 227 -5.88 8.11 -0.83
CA ASP A 227 -6.32 7.49 0.41
C ASP A 227 -5.12 6.95 1.20
N TRP A 228 -5.00 7.37 2.46
CA TRP A 228 -3.81 7.10 3.29
C TRP A 228 -3.67 5.63 3.68
N PRO A 229 -4.70 4.96 4.24
CA PRO A 229 -4.57 3.56 4.62
C PRO A 229 -4.23 2.64 3.44
N PRO A 230 -4.89 2.73 2.25
CA PRO A 230 -4.47 1.96 1.08
C PRO A 230 -3.04 2.23 0.62
N LEU A 231 -2.58 3.48 0.67
CA LEU A 231 -1.18 3.83 0.34
C LEU A 231 -0.19 3.13 1.28
N VAL A 232 -0.43 3.19 2.59
CA VAL A 232 0.41 2.55 3.60
C VAL A 232 0.39 1.03 3.39
N LEU A 233 -0.78 0.42 3.32
CA LEU A 233 -0.93 -1.02 3.13
C LEU A 233 -0.27 -1.53 1.84
N GLY A 234 -0.35 -0.76 0.75
CA GLY A 234 0.34 -1.08 -0.50
C GLY A 234 1.87 -1.03 -0.36
N LEU A 235 2.43 -0.02 0.30
CA LEU A 235 3.87 0.04 0.58
C LEU A 235 4.34 -1.09 1.50
N LEU A 236 3.58 -1.42 2.55
CA LEU A 236 3.86 -2.55 3.43
C LEU A 236 3.86 -3.87 2.65
N THR A 237 2.84 -4.08 1.81
CA THR A 237 2.71 -5.26 0.97
C THR A 237 3.90 -5.40 0.04
N LEU A 238 4.29 -4.31 -0.65
CA LEU A 238 5.46 -4.27 -1.52
C LEU A 238 6.75 -4.61 -0.76
N LEU A 239 7.01 -3.96 0.38
CA LEU A 239 8.21 -4.19 1.19
C LEU A 239 8.31 -5.64 1.67
N LYS A 240 7.17 -6.27 2.00
CA LYS A 240 7.12 -7.67 2.45
C LYS A 240 7.49 -8.67 1.35
N GLN A 241 7.33 -8.33 0.07
CA GLN A 241 7.69 -9.21 -1.05
C GLN A 241 9.21 -9.34 -1.26
N PHE A 242 10.01 -8.53 -0.58
CA PHE A 242 11.47 -8.52 -0.69
C PHE A 242 12.13 -8.96 0.61
N HIS A 243 13.42 -9.24 0.54
CA HIS A 243 14.22 -9.61 1.70
C HIS A 243 14.17 -8.51 2.78
N SER A 244 14.12 -8.88 4.08
CA SER A 244 13.96 -7.97 5.23
C SER A 244 14.92 -6.77 5.22
N ARG A 245 16.16 -6.98 4.77
CA ARG A 245 17.17 -5.95 4.55
C ARG A 245 16.67 -4.73 3.76
N TYR A 246 15.77 -4.91 2.78
CA TYR A 246 15.18 -3.80 2.03
C TYR A 246 14.28 -2.94 2.93
N THR A 247 13.47 -3.60 3.77
CA THR A 247 12.61 -2.94 4.76
C THR A 247 13.44 -2.20 5.82
N GLU A 248 14.51 -2.81 6.33
CA GLU A 248 15.42 -2.18 7.27
C GLU A 248 16.06 -0.90 6.69
N GLN A 249 16.54 -0.97 5.44
CA GLN A 249 17.09 0.20 4.75
C GLN A 249 16.04 1.29 4.52
N PHE A 250 14.83 0.92 4.12
CA PHE A 250 13.72 1.86 3.93
C PHE A 250 13.35 2.56 5.24
N LEU A 251 13.20 1.82 6.34
CA LEU A 251 12.90 2.40 7.66
C LEU A 251 14.03 3.30 8.16
N ALA A 252 15.30 2.93 7.92
CA ALA A 252 16.45 3.77 8.27
C ALA A 252 16.47 5.09 7.48
N LEU A 253 16.10 5.07 6.19
CA LEU A 253 15.95 6.29 5.38
C LEU A 253 14.85 7.22 5.93
N ILE A 254 13.72 6.67 6.37
CA ILE A 254 12.66 7.45 7.03
C ILE A 254 13.18 8.07 8.34
N GLY A 255 13.87 7.30 9.17
CA GLY A 255 14.48 7.81 10.41
C GLY A 255 15.50 8.93 10.15
N GLN A 256 16.32 8.79 9.11
CA GLN A 256 17.26 9.83 8.67
C GLN A 256 16.54 11.09 8.18
N PHE A 257 15.46 10.92 7.40
CA PHE A 257 14.62 12.03 6.93
C PHE A 257 14.04 12.82 8.09
N ILE A 258 13.42 12.15 9.06
CA ILE A 258 12.82 12.79 10.24
C ILE A 258 13.87 13.59 11.00
N ARG A 259 15.02 12.99 11.33
CA ARG A 259 16.11 13.67 12.05
C ARG A 259 16.65 14.87 11.29
N SER A 260 16.93 14.71 9.99
CA SER A 260 17.51 15.78 9.17
C SER A 260 16.56 16.95 8.94
N SER A 261 15.26 16.68 8.85
CA SER A 261 14.22 17.70 8.71
C SER A 261 13.95 18.43 10.03
N MET A 262 13.95 17.72 11.16
CA MET A 262 13.81 18.32 12.50
C MET A 262 14.99 19.22 12.88
N GLU A 263 16.21 18.83 12.53
CA GLU A 263 17.41 19.65 12.74
C GLU A 263 17.31 21.01 12.00
N GLN A 264 16.78 21.00 10.77
CA GLN A 264 16.55 22.22 10.00
C GLN A 264 15.48 23.13 10.62
N SER A 265 14.43 22.56 11.18
CA SER A 265 13.34 23.31 11.83
C SER A 265 13.76 23.93 13.17
N THR A 266 14.69 23.30 13.89
CA THR A 266 15.20 23.81 15.19
C THR A 266 15.94 25.13 15.04
N SER A 267 16.42 25.46 13.83
CA SER A 267 17.05 26.75 13.52
C SER A 267 16.06 27.92 13.37
N GLN A 268 14.74 27.67 13.45
CA GLN A 268 13.70 28.70 13.30
C GLN A 268 13.25 29.26 14.67
N LYS A 269 12.82 30.55 14.69
CA LYS A 269 12.39 31.27 15.91
C LYS A 269 11.19 30.64 16.65
N ILE A 270 10.37 29.87 15.94
CA ILE A 270 9.26 29.08 16.50
C ILE A 270 9.42 27.67 15.93
N PRO A 271 9.85 26.68 16.72
CA PRO A 271 10.01 25.32 16.23
C PRO A 271 8.62 24.68 16.05
N GLU A 272 8.07 24.76 14.84
CA GLU A 272 6.90 23.99 14.46
C GLU A 272 7.35 22.75 13.67
N MET A 273 6.79 21.59 14.00
CA MET A 273 7.14 20.34 13.34
C MET A 273 6.60 20.36 11.90
N PRO A 274 7.44 20.17 10.86
CA PRO A 274 6.98 20.19 9.48
C PRO A 274 5.91 19.12 9.24
N ALA A 275 4.89 19.45 8.46
CA ALA A 275 3.81 18.50 8.13
C ALA A 275 4.34 17.19 7.50
N ASP A 276 5.43 17.27 6.72
CA ASP A 276 6.06 16.09 6.13
C ASP A 276 6.68 15.18 7.21
N VAL A 277 7.23 15.76 8.28
CA VAL A 277 7.76 15.00 9.43
C VAL A 277 6.61 14.32 10.17
N VAL A 278 5.49 15.02 10.38
CA VAL A 278 4.29 14.43 10.97
C VAL A 278 3.83 13.24 10.13
N GLY A 279 3.69 13.38 8.82
CA GLY A 279 3.27 12.28 7.94
C GLY A 279 4.24 11.09 7.93
N ALA A 280 5.55 11.35 8.00
CA ALA A 280 6.55 10.30 8.12
C ALA A 280 6.46 9.55 9.47
N LEU A 281 6.17 10.26 10.56
CA LEU A 281 5.92 9.66 11.88
C LEU A 281 4.64 8.81 11.89
N MET A 282 3.56 9.32 11.29
CA MET A 282 2.31 8.58 11.13
C MET A 282 2.52 7.29 10.33
N PHE A 283 3.31 7.34 9.25
CA PHE A 283 3.66 6.13 8.49
C PHE A 283 4.34 5.08 9.37
N LEU A 284 5.26 5.48 10.24
CA LEU A 284 5.96 4.56 11.13
C LEU A 284 5.04 3.98 12.22
N GLU A 285 4.09 4.79 12.72
CA GLU A 285 3.06 4.32 13.65
C GLU A 285 2.16 3.28 13.00
N ASP A 286 1.65 3.56 11.80
CA ASP A 286 0.81 2.64 11.04
C ASP A 286 1.57 1.39 10.62
N TYR A 287 2.84 1.52 10.24
CA TYR A 287 3.70 0.38 9.95
C TYR A 287 3.74 -0.58 11.15
N VAL A 288 3.92 -0.07 12.37
CA VAL A 288 3.92 -0.87 13.60
C VAL A 288 2.56 -1.47 13.89
N HIS A 289 1.50 -0.67 13.74
CA HIS A 289 0.12 -1.10 13.96
C HIS A 289 -0.24 -2.29 13.06
N TYR A 290 -0.07 -2.14 11.75
CA TYR A 290 -0.47 -3.14 10.76
C TYR A 290 0.42 -4.39 10.73
N THR A 291 1.73 -4.25 11.01
CA THR A 291 2.64 -5.40 11.08
C THR A 291 2.57 -6.14 12.41
N LYS A 292 1.88 -5.60 13.42
CA LYS A 292 1.84 -6.10 14.79
C LYS A 292 3.24 -6.31 15.40
N LEU A 293 4.23 -5.55 14.93
CA LEU A 293 5.59 -5.64 15.46
C LEU A 293 5.69 -4.98 16.84
N PRO A 294 6.50 -5.51 17.76
CA PRO A 294 6.75 -4.83 19.03
C PRO A 294 7.42 -3.47 18.77
N ARG A 295 6.86 -2.40 19.36
CA ARG A 295 7.28 -0.98 19.25
C ARG A 295 8.79 -0.71 19.46
N ARG A 296 9.55 -1.67 19.99
CA ARG A 296 11.00 -1.57 20.17
C ARG A 296 11.77 -1.56 18.84
N VAL A 297 11.31 -2.28 17.82
CA VAL A 297 12.04 -2.39 16.54
C VAL A 297 11.92 -1.10 15.71
N SER A 298 10.76 -0.45 15.70
CA SER A 298 10.58 0.83 15.01
C SER A 298 11.31 1.98 15.70
N ARG A 299 11.34 2.00 17.04
CA ARG A 299 12.11 2.98 17.81
C ARG A 299 13.61 2.84 17.59
N CYS A 300 14.16 1.64 17.43
CA CYS A 300 15.58 1.48 17.08
C CYS A 300 15.91 2.11 15.72
N SER A 301 15.04 2.05 14.71
CA SER A 301 15.30 2.70 13.41
C SER A 301 15.13 4.23 13.42
N VAL A 302 14.37 4.77 14.39
CA VAL A 302 14.17 6.22 14.60
C VAL A 302 15.20 6.82 15.56
N CYS A 303 15.68 6.02 16.53
CA CYS A 303 16.64 6.43 17.58
C CYS A 303 18.10 6.08 17.26
N ILE A 304 18.41 5.47 16.10
CA ILE A 304 19.78 5.19 15.64
C ILE A 304 20.15 6.07 14.46
#